data_AF-A0A0W8G944-F1
#
_entry.id   AF-A0A0W8G944-F1
#
_cell.length_a   1.000
_cell.length_b   1.000
_cell.length_c   1.000
_cell.angle_alpha   90.00
_cell.angle_beta   90.00
_cell.angle_gamma   90.00
#
_symmetry.space_group_name_H-M   'P 1'
#
loop_
_entity.id
_entity.type
_entity.pdbx_description
1 polymer ?
#
loop_
_entity_poly.entity_id
_entity_poly.type
_entity_poly.pdbx_seq_one_letter_code
_entity_poly.pdbx_strand_id
1 'polypeptide(L)'
;MQFFRAVDAYRWYRSTRYAADHPEAMPRSFYHAAPMQRAVEALHDIGTILDRMDAAHRRALRDNTAGVPEACAALEDGLRRGGYLVQ
;
A
#
# COMPACT_ATOMS: atom_id res chain seq x y z
N MET A 1 0.35 5.80 9.98
CA MET A 1 1.58 5.27 9.36
C MET A 1 1.90 6.17 8.18
N GLN A 2 3.16 6.44 7.85
CA GLN A 2 3.51 7.33 6.73
C GLN A 2 4.66 6.74 5.90
N PHE A 3 4.65 7.05 4.61
CA PHE A 3 5.63 6.59 3.62
C PHE A 3 6.27 7.79 2.93
N PHE A 4 7.52 7.64 2.49
CA PHE A 4 8.23 8.70 1.76
C PHE A 4 7.84 8.73 0.28
N ARG A 5 7.48 7.59 -0.31
CA ARG A 5 7.13 7.46 -1.72
C ARG A 5 5.95 6.51 -1.90
N ALA A 6 5.16 6.73 -2.95
CA ALA A 6 4.04 5.85 -3.32
C ALA A 6 4.48 4.39 -3.55
N VAL A 7 5.67 4.18 -4.12
CA VAL A 7 6.23 2.85 -4.33
C VAL A 7 6.52 2.11 -3.01
N ASP A 8 6.91 2.83 -1.95
CA ASP A 8 7.18 2.22 -0.65
C ASP A 8 5.87 1.78 0.02
N ALA A 9 4.85 2.63 -0.05
CA ALA A 9 3.49 2.31 0.40
C ALA A 9 2.93 1.10 -0.34
N TYR A 10 3.11 1.02 -1.66
CA TYR A 10 2.66 -0.10 -2.47
C TYR A 10 3.39 -1.41 -2.14
N ARG A 11 4.72 -1.37 -1.98
CA ARG A 11 5.53 -2.54 -1.59
C ARG A 11 5.13 -3.04 -0.21
N TRP A 12 4.94 -2.12 0.75
CA TRP A 12 4.45 -2.44 2.07
C TRP A 12 3.05 -3.07 2.02
N TYR A 13 2.12 -2.49 1.27
CA TYR A 13 0.77 -3.05 1.09
C TYR A 13 0.83 -4.48 0.55
N ARG A 14 1.63 -4.73 -0.49
CA ARG A 14 1.79 -6.07 -1.08
C ARG A 14 2.35 -7.09 -0.09
N SER A 15 3.41 -6.74 0.63
CA SER A 15 4.03 -7.66 1.59
C SER A 15 3.15 -7.92 2.80
N THR A 16 2.49 -6.88 3.33
CA THR A 16 1.58 -7.00 4.46
C THR A 16 0.30 -7.75 4.09
N ARG A 17 -0.27 -7.51 2.89
CA ARG A 17 -1.42 -8.30 2.41
C ARG A 17 -1.06 -9.77 2.26
N TYR A 18 0.09 -10.06 1.67
CA TYR A 18 0.59 -11.43 1.54
C TYR A 18 0.75 -12.11 2.91
N ALA A 19 1.36 -11.42 3.88
CA ALA A 19 1.54 -11.92 5.24
C ALA A 19 0.22 -12.09 6.02
N ALA A 20 -0.80 -11.27 5.72
CA ALA A 20 -2.14 -11.45 6.29
C ALA A 20 -2.81 -12.73 5.77
N ASP A 21 -2.53 -13.11 4.52
CA ASP A 21 -3.01 -14.37 3.93
C ASP A 21 -2.11 -15.58 4.31
N HIS A 22 -0.85 -15.32 4.71
CA HIS A 22 0.18 -16.30 5.04
C HIS A 22 0.84 -15.94 6.38
N PRO A 23 0.22 -16.29 7.52
CA PRO A 23 0.66 -15.86 8.85
C PRO A 23 2.13 -16.19 9.18
N GLU A 24 2.70 -17.22 8.56
CA GLU A 24 4.11 -17.58 8.65
C GLU A 24 5.09 -16.51 8.12
N ALA A 25 4.60 -15.62 7.25
CA ALA A 25 5.36 -14.52 6.68
C ALA A 25 5.19 -13.19 7.45
N MET A 26 4.41 -13.19 8.54
CA MET A 26 4.14 -11.98 9.34
C MET A 26 5.41 -11.47 10.03
N PRO A 27 5.81 -10.19 9.81
CA PRO A 27 6.95 -9.61 10.50
C PRO A 27 6.74 -9.59 12.01
N ARG A 28 7.78 -9.90 12.80
CA ARG A 28 7.67 -9.93 14.27
C ARG A 28 7.22 -8.60 14.90
N SER A 29 7.47 -7.48 14.22
CA SER A 29 7.03 -6.15 14.64
C SER A 29 5.50 -5.98 14.66
N PHE A 30 4.76 -6.84 13.96
CA PHE A 30 3.28 -6.87 13.99
C PHE A 30 2.71 -7.55 15.23
N TYR A 31 3.50 -8.25 16.05
CA TYR A 31 3.00 -8.87 17.28
C TYR A 31 2.62 -7.86 18.39
N HIS A 32 2.92 -6.58 18.20
CA HIS A 32 2.47 -5.53 19.10
C HIS A 32 1.09 -5.01 18.68
N ALA A 33 0.12 -4.99 19.60
CA ALA A 33 -1.27 -4.64 19.33
C ALA A 33 -1.46 -3.25 18.68
N ALA A 34 -0.76 -2.21 19.17
CA ALA A 34 -0.90 -0.86 18.64
C ALA A 34 -0.29 -0.68 17.23
N PRO A 35 0.93 -1.17 16.93
CA PRO A 35 1.44 -1.26 15.56
C PRO A 35 0.55 -2.07 14.62
N MET A 36 -0.06 -3.16 15.11
CA MET A 36 -0.93 -4.01 14.31
C MET A 36 -2.23 -3.31 13.91
N GLN A 37 -2.91 -2.64 14.85
CA GLN A 37 -4.15 -1.92 14.53
C GLN A 37 -3.93 -0.86 13.46
N ARG A 38 -2.89 -0.02 13.62
CA ARG A 38 -2.54 1.00 12.62
C ARG A 38 -2.17 0.41 11.26
N ALA A 39 -1.56 -0.78 11.25
CA ALA A 39 -1.23 -1.47 10.02
C ALA A 39 -2.48 -2.05 9.33
N VAL A 40 -3.45 -2.56 10.08
CA VAL A 40 -4.74 -3.03 9.53
C VAL A 40 -5.52 -1.87 8.91
N GLU A 41 -5.61 -0.73 9.61
CA GLU A 41 -6.24 0.49 9.10
C GLU A 41 -5.56 0.96 7.80
N ALA A 42 -4.22 1.07 7.81
CA ALA A 42 -3.46 1.46 6.63
C ALA A 42 -3.60 0.46 5.46
N LEU A 43 -3.68 -0.83 5.75
CA LEU A 43 -3.87 -1.87 4.73
C LEU A 43 -5.23 -1.72 4.05
N HIS A 44 -6.29 -1.49 4.83
CA HIS A 44 -7.64 -1.27 4.33
C HIS A 44 -7.73 0.00 3.48
N ASP A 45 -7.17 1.10 3.96
CA ASP A 45 -7.24 2.40 3.27
C ASP A 45 -6.45 2.39 1.97
N ILE A 46 -5.23 1.85 1.98
CA ILE A 46 -4.43 1.71 0.76
C ILE A 46 -5.12 0.76 -0.23
N GLY A 47 -5.73 -0.33 0.26
CA GLY A 47 -6.56 -1.20 -0.57
C GLY A 47 -7.71 -0.44 -1.26
N THR A 48 -8.43 0.38 -0.50
CA THR A 48 -9.52 1.22 -1.03
C THR A 48 -9.03 2.23 -2.06
N ILE A 49 -7.85 2.83 -1.86
CA ILE A 49 -7.23 3.73 -2.85
C ILE A 49 -6.92 2.96 -4.14
N LEU A 50 -6.31 1.78 -4.04
CA LEU A 50 -6.00 0.95 -5.20
C LEU A 50 -7.26 0.47 -5.94
N ASP A 51 -8.33 0.15 -5.22
CA ASP A 51 -9.61 -0.29 -5.81
C ASP A 51 -10.32 0.83 -6.60
N ARG A 52 -10.08 2.10 -6.23
CA ARG A 52 -10.59 3.27 -6.96
C ARG A 52 -9.77 3.63 -8.19
N MET A 53 -8.53 3.15 -8.31
CA MET A 53 -7.74 3.31 -9.53
C MET A 53 -8.35 2.47 -10.66
N ASP A 54 -8.14 2.87 -11.91
CA ASP A 54 -8.54 2.01 -13.02
C ASP A 54 -7.70 0.72 -13.08
N ALA A 55 -8.22 -0.26 -13.81
CA ALA A 55 -7.59 -1.57 -13.94
C ALA A 55 -6.21 -1.50 -14.64
N ALA A 56 -5.99 -0.52 -15.52
CA ALA A 56 -4.72 -0.38 -16.22
C ALA A 56 -3.62 0.09 -15.27
N HIS A 57 -3.89 1.08 -14.42
CA HIS A 57 -2.96 1.54 -13.39
C HIS A 57 -2.67 0.45 -12.35
N ARG A 58 -3.69 -0.27 -11.87
CA ARG A 58 -3.47 -1.42 -10.96
C ARG A 58 -2.57 -2.48 -11.60
N ARG A 59 -2.83 -2.81 -12.86
CA ARG A 59 -2.02 -3.77 -13.61
C ARG A 59 -0.60 -3.26 -13.80
N ALA A 60 -0.42 -1.98 -14.10
CA ALA A 60 0.90 -1.39 -14.28
C ALA A 60 1.73 -1.49 -13.00
N LEU A 61 1.16 -1.18 -11.83
CA LEU A 61 1.83 -1.34 -10.54
C LEU A 61 2.17 -2.81 -10.24
N ARG A 62 1.28 -3.74 -10.58
CA ARG A 62 1.48 -5.18 -10.32
C ARG A 62 2.54 -5.81 -11.22
N ASP A 63 2.45 -5.54 -12.51
CA ASP A 63 3.24 -6.20 -13.56
C ASP A 63 4.48 -5.38 -13.95
N ASN A 64 4.70 -4.23 -13.31
CA ASN A 64 5.81 -3.31 -13.55
C ASN A 64 5.96 -2.90 -15.04
N THR A 65 4.85 -2.48 -15.64
CA THR A 65 4.78 -2.14 -17.09
C THR A 65 5.14 -0.67 -17.37
N ALA A 66 5.10 -0.25 -18.64
CA ALA A 66 5.40 1.13 -19.04
C ALA A 66 4.53 2.20 -18.35
N GLY A 67 3.28 1.89 -17.97
CA GLY A 67 2.37 2.83 -17.29
C GLY A 67 2.60 2.98 -15.78
N VAL A 68 3.71 2.46 -15.25
CA VAL A 68 4.07 2.58 -13.82
C VAL A 68 4.19 4.04 -13.36
N PRO A 69 4.81 4.98 -14.12
CA PRO A 69 4.92 6.37 -13.69
C PRO A 69 3.55 7.02 -13.44
N GLU A 70 2.60 6.85 -14.35
CA GLU A 70 1.24 7.38 -14.25
C GLU A 70 0.47 6.72 -13.10
N ALA A 71 0.60 5.39 -12.98
CA ALA A 71 -0.03 4.66 -11.89
C ALA A 71 0.54 5.05 -10.51
N CYS A 72 1.85 5.30 -10.43
CA CYS A 72 2.49 5.83 -9.23
C CYS A 72 1.98 7.23 -8.90
N ALA A 73 1.82 8.12 -9.88
CA ALA A 73 1.27 9.46 -9.66
C ALA A 73 -0.18 9.41 -9.16
N ALA A 74 -1.02 8.54 -9.74
CA ALA A 74 -2.40 8.32 -9.28
C ALA A 74 -2.45 7.77 -7.85
N LEU A 75 -1.60 6.79 -7.52
CA LEU A 75 -1.46 6.27 -6.17
C LEU A 75 -0.96 7.35 -5.20
N GLU A 76 0.00 8.17 -5.61
CA GLU A 76 0.55 9.26 -4.81
C GLU A 76 -0.51 10.29 -4.42
N ASP A 77 -1.38 10.69 -5.35
CA ASP A 77 -2.51 11.58 -5.06
C ASP A 77 -3.46 10.96 -4.01
N GLY A 78 -3.80 9.68 -4.17
CA GLY A 78 -4.62 8.96 -3.21
C GLY A 78 -3.99 8.89 -1.82
N LEU A 79 -2.69 8.58 -1.74
CA LEU A 79 -1.96 8.49 -0.48
C LEU A 79 -1.79 9.86 0.20
N ARG A 80 -1.59 10.95 -0.56
CA ARG A 80 -1.57 12.32 -0.02
C ARG A 80 -2.89 12.67 0.65
N ARG A 81 -4.02 12.42 -0.04
CA ARG A 81 -5.36 12.68 0.50
C ARG A 81 -5.66 11.86 1.75
N GLY A 82 -5.13 10.64 1.83
CA GLY A 82 -5.24 9.77 3.00
C GLY A 82 -4.24 10.08 4.13
N GLY A 83 -3.34 11.05 3.97
CA GLY A 83 -2.31 11.36 4.99
C GLY A 83 -1.22 10.29 5.14
N TYR A 84 -1.07 9.41 4.15
CA TYR A 84 -0.12 8.30 4.14
C TYR A 84 1.25 8.66 3.57
N LEU A 85 1.42 9.86 2.99
CA LEU A 85 2.74 10.37 2.61
C LEU A 85 3.26 11.38 3.62
N VAL A 86 4.57 11.33 3.85
CA VAL A 86 5.30 12.40 4.53
C VAL A 86 5.22 13.64 3.64
N GLN A 87 4.78 14.77 4.21
CA GLN A 87 4.67 16.06 3.52
C GLN A 87 6.04 16.67 3.22
#